data_AF-A0A7C1IM28-F1
#
_entry.id   AF-A0A7C1IM28-F1
#
_cell.length_a   1.000
_cell.length_b   1.000
_cell.length_c   1.000
_cell.angle_alpha   90.00
_cell.angle_beta   90.00
_cell.angle_gamma   90.00
#
_symmetry.space_group_name_H-M   'P 1'
#
loop_
_entity.id
_entity.type
_entity.pdbx_description
1 polymer ?
#
loop_
_entity_poly.entity_id
_entity_poly.type
_entity_poly.pdbx_seq_one_letter_code
_entity_poly.pdbx_strand_id
1 'polypeptide(L)'
;MALLGLDIGTTGVKALVIDDAGHTLGAYTDEYPLSTPRPGWAEQDPEQWWRATITATKAVLAKAGVRGEQIHGVGLSGQMHSSVFLDEHDEVIRPALLWCDGRTTEQRHRIVDTVGGEDSMRQLVSNPPLEGFTL
;
A
#
# COMPACT_ATOMS: atom_id res chain seq x y z
N MET A 1 -20.27 -16.56 -9.58
CA MET A 1 -20.18 -15.12 -9.19
C MET A 1 -18.81 -14.55 -9.63
N ALA A 2 -18.59 -13.24 -9.73
CA ALA A 2 -17.26 -12.68 -10.00
C ALA A 2 -16.84 -11.69 -8.89
N LEU A 3 -15.61 -11.81 -8.40
CA LEU A 3 -15.02 -10.99 -7.35
C LEU A 3 -13.73 -10.35 -7.86
N LEU A 4 -13.51 -9.08 -7.53
CA LEU A 4 -12.28 -8.35 -7.86
C LEU A 4 -11.37 -8.28 -6.64
N GLY A 5 -10.12 -8.68 -6.78
CA GLY A 5 -9.04 -8.46 -5.81
C GLY A 5 -8.09 -7.39 -6.33
N LEU A 6 -7.74 -6.43 -5.48
CA LEU A 6 -6.75 -5.40 -5.74
C LEU A 6 -5.68 -5.43 -4.64
N ASP A 7 -4.42 -5.49 -5.06
CA ASP A 7 -3.25 -5.44 -4.17
C ASP A 7 -2.34 -4.28 -4.59
N ILE A 8 -2.34 -3.21 -3.79
CA ILE A 8 -1.55 -2.00 -4.01
C ILE A 8 -0.17 -2.20 -3.38
N GLY A 9 0.72 -2.90 -4.08
CA GLY A 9 2.05 -3.27 -3.60
C GLY A 9 3.13 -2.24 -3.93
N THR A 10 4.32 -2.37 -3.34
CA THR A 10 5.40 -1.38 -3.51
C THR A 10 5.91 -1.24 -4.95
N THR A 11 5.70 -2.20 -5.84
CA THR A 11 6.18 -2.13 -7.23
C THR A 11 5.07 -1.99 -8.27
N GLY A 12 3.81 -2.00 -7.86
CA GLY A 12 2.68 -1.99 -8.78
C GLY A 12 1.37 -2.39 -8.14
N VAL A 13 0.27 -2.09 -8.82
CA VAL A 13 -1.06 -2.62 -8.46
C VAL A 13 -1.32 -3.91 -9.19
N LYS A 14 -1.62 -4.97 -8.44
CA LYS A 14 -2.08 -6.25 -8.98
C LYS A 14 -3.59 -6.29 -8.91
N ALA A 15 -4.23 -6.68 -10.00
CA ALA A 15 -5.66 -6.89 -10.09
C ALA A 15 -5.95 -8.34 -10.49
N LEU A 16 -6.90 -8.97 -9.80
CA LEU A 16 -7.32 -10.35 -9.99
C LEU A 16 -8.84 -10.41 -10.05
N VAL A 17 -9.40 -11.14 -11.02
CA VAL A 17 -10.82 -11.51 -11.01
C VAL A 17 -10.93 -13.00 -10.79
N ILE A 18 -11.71 -13.41 -9.79
CA ILE A 18 -11.98 -14.81 -9.47
C ILE A 18 -13.47 -15.13 -9.51
N ASP A 19 -13.81 -16.40 -9.71
CA ASP A 19 -15.16 -16.92 -9.48
C ASP A 19 -15.40 -17.32 -8.01
N ASP A 20 -16.62 -17.79 -7.71
CA ASP A 20 -17.02 -18.28 -6.38
C ASP A 20 -16.37 -19.59 -5.97
N ALA A 21 -15.82 -20.35 -6.92
CA ALA A 21 -15.00 -21.53 -6.65
C ALA A 21 -13.52 -21.18 -6.45
N GLY A 22 -13.13 -19.91 -6.60
CA GLY A 22 -11.76 -19.42 -6.48
C GLY A 22 -10.93 -19.56 -7.75
N HIS A 23 -11.52 -19.89 -8.90
CA HIS A 23 -10.79 -19.94 -10.17
C HIS A 23 -10.46 -18.54 -10.66
N THR A 24 -9.23 -18.35 -11.12
CA THR A 24 -8.80 -17.09 -11.71
C THR A 24 -9.37 -16.94 -13.13
N LEU A 25 -10.22 -15.93 -13.30
CA LEU A 25 -10.78 -15.53 -14.60
C LEU A 25 -9.88 -14.53 -15.33
N GLY A 26 -9.12 -13.72 -14.59
CA GLY A 26 -8.17 -12.77 -15.15
C GLY A 26 -7.20 -12.25 -14.11
N ALA A 27 -5.98 -11.93 -14.54
CA ALA A 27 -4.96 -11.27 -13.71
C ALA A 27 -4.19 -10.23 -14.54
N TYR A 28 -3.90 -9.10 -13.92
CA TYR A 28 -3.12 -8.00 -14.51
C TYR A 28 -2.27 -7.32 -13.43
N THR A 29 -1.14 -6.73 -13.82
CA THR A 29 -0.32 -5.90 -12.94
C THR A 29 0.08 -4.65 -13.71
N ASP A 30 -0.15 -3.48 -13.10
CA ASP A 30 0.37 -2.20 -13.58
C ASP A 30 1.47 -1.73 -12.64
N GLU A 31 2.67 -1.49 -13.17
CA GLU A 31 3.85 -1.17 -12.37
C GLU A 31 4.07 0.34 -12.23
N TYR A 32 4.69 0.75 -11.13
CA TYR A 32 5.10 2.14 -10.90
C TYR A 32 6.44 2.21 -10.18
N PRO A 33 7.21 3.30 -10.37
CA PRO A 33 8.53 3.44 -9.78
C PRO A 33 8.50 3.60 -8.26
N LEU A 34 9.65 3.30 -7.65
CA LEU A 34 10.02 3.70 -6.30
C LEU A 34 10.97 4.89 -6.40
N SER A 35 10.70 5.97 -5.67
CA SER A 35 11.59 7.13 -5.57
C SER A 35 12.51 6.98 -4.35
N THR A 36 13.82 7.09 -4.56
CA THR A 36 14.83 7.08 -3.49
C THR A 36 15.68 8.36 -3.58
N PRO A 37 15.14 9.52 -3.17
CA PRO A 37 15.79 10.82 -3.40
C PRO A 37 17.10 10.98 -2.60
N ARG A 38 17.26 10.21 -1.51
CA ARG A 38 18.47 10.16 -0.67
C ARG A 38 18.71 8.72 -0.20
N PRO A 39 19.94 8.36 0.20
CA PRO A 39 20.19 7.08 0.87
C PRO A 39 19.28 6.89 2.08
N GLY A 40 18.64 5.71 2.17
CA GLY A 40 17.69 5.39 3.24
C GLY A 40 16.30 5.99 3.08
N TRP A 41 16.01 6.76 2.03
CA TRP A 41 14.69 7.33 1.77
C TRP A 41 13.96 6.48 0.72
N ALA A 42 12.67 6.24 0.93
CA ALA A 42 11.79 5.49 0.05
C ALA A 42 10.42 6.19 -0.03
N GLU A 43 10.10 6.72 -1.20
CA GLU A 43 8.89 7.50 -1.45
C GLU A 43 8.13 7.04 -2.69
N GLN A 44 6.82 7.25 -2.69
CA GLN A 44 5.98 7.08 -3.87
C GLN A 44 4.97 8.20 -4.01
N ASP A 45 4.57 8.47 -5.24
CA ASP A 45 3.47 9.37 -5.53
C ASP A 45 2.13 8.61 -5.39
N PRO A 46 1.26 8.94 -4.41
CA PRO A 46 -0.02 8.26 -4.21
C PRO A 46 -0.94 8.30 -5.44
N GLU A 47 -0.81 9.33 -6.27
CA GLU A 47 -1.61 9.46 -7.49
C GLU A 47 -1.23 8.39 -8.53
N GLN A 48 0.02 7.89 -8.50
CA GLN A 48 0.42 6.75 -9.34
C GLN A 48 -0.27 5.46 -8.90
N TRP A 49 -0.49 5.26 -7.60
CA TRP A 49 -1.25 4.10 -7.09
C TRP A 49 -2.69 4.13 -7.60
N TRP A 50 -3.31 5.31 -7.59
CA TRP A 50 -4.67 5.49 -8.08
C TRP A 50 -4.78 5.21 -9.58
N ARG A 51 -3.91 5.82 -10.39
CA ARG A 51 -3.87 5.60 -11.84
C ARG A 51 -3.63 4.13 -12.17
N ALA A 52 -2.68 3.49 -11.50
CA ALA A 52 -2.38 2.08 -11.70
C ALA A 52 -3.54 1.17 -11.29
N THR A 53 -4.28 1.52 -10.23
CA THR A 53 -5.51 0.82 -9.84
C THR A 53 -6.58 0.90 -10.92
N ILE A 54 -6.79 2.07 -11.53
CA ILE A 54 -7.74 2.24 -12.63
C ILE A 54 -7.32 1.41 -13.85
N THR A 55 -6.04 1.50 -14.25
CA THR A 55 -5.49 0.76 -15.39
C THR A 55 -5.63 -0.75 -15.17
N ALA A 56 -5.19 -1.24 -14.01
CA ALA A 56 -5.21 -2.65 -13.68
C ALA A 56 -6.65 -3.20 -13.61
N THR A 57 -7.58 -2.43 -13.05
CA THR A 57 -9.01 -2.81 -13.00
C THR A 57 -9.60 -2.94 -14.40
N LYS A 58 -9.39 -1.95 -15.28
CA LYS A 58 -9.90 -2.00 -16.66
C LYS A 58 -9.31 -3.18 -17.44
N ALA A 59 -8.00 -3.39 -17.31
CA ALA A 59 -7.30 -4.45 -18.02
C ALA A 59 -7.72 -5.85 -17.53
N VAL A 60 -7.91 -6.05 -16.22
CA VAL A 60 -8.32 -7.35 -15.68
C VAL A 60 -9.75 -7.70 -16.05
N LEU A 61 -10.67 -6.73 -16.06
CA LEU A 61 -12.06 -6.93 -16.47
C LEU A 61 -12.16 -7.32 -17.95
N ALA A 62 -11.42 -6.61 -18.82
CA ALA A 62 -11.33 -6.93 -20.23
C ALA A 62 -10.76 -8.35 -20.46
N LYS A 63 -9.70 -8.72 -19.73
CA LYS A 63 -9.08 -10.05 -19.82
C LYS A 63 -9.98 -11.16 -19.32
N ALA A 64 -10.77 -10.91 -18.27
CA ALA A 64 -11.73 -11.87 -17.73
C ALA A 64 -13.02 -11.98 -18.57
N GLY A 65 -13.27 -11.05 -19.50
CA GLY A 65 -14.53 -10.99 -20.23
C GLY A 65 -15.73 -10.64 -19.34
N VAL A 66 -15.49 -9.92 -18.24
CA VAL A 66 -16.49 -9.58 -17.21
C VAL A 66 -16.76 -8.07 -17.25
N ARG A 67 -18.03 -7.67 -17.24
CA ARG A 67 -18.41 -6.25 -17.10
C ARG A 67 -18.41 -5.83 -15.63
N GLY A 68 -18.20 -4.54 -15.37
CA GLY A 68 -18.14 -4.01 -14.00
C GLY A 68 -19.39 -4.33 -13.17
N GLU A 69 -20.58 -4.33 -13.78
CA GLU A 69 -21.85 -4.62 -13.11
C GLU A 69 -21.99 -6.08 -12.65
N GLN A 70 -21.09 -6.96 -13.10
CA GLN A 70 -21.06 -8.37 -12.72
C GLN A 70 -20.10 -8.65 -11.55
N ILE A 71 -19.34 -7.65 -11.08
CA ILE A 71 -18.49 -7.76 -9.89
C ILE A 71 -19.37 -7.61 -8.66
N HIS A 72 -19.38 -8.65 -7.82
CA HIS A 72 -20.23 -8.70 -6.62
C HIS A 72 -19.52 -8.25 -5.35
N GLY A 73 -18.19 -8.11 -5.40
CA GLY A 73 -17.39 -7.68 -4.26
C GLY A 73 -15.97 -7.31 -4.68
N VAL A 74 -15.37 -6.42 -3.91
CA VAL A 74 -13.99 -5.98 -4.07
C VAL A 74 -13.22 -6.29 -2.79
N GLY A 75 -12.16 -7.07 -2.90
CA GLY A 75 -11.16 -7.27 -1.87
C GLY A 75 -9.99 -6.30 -2.08
N LEU A 76 -9.57 -5.62 -1.01
CA LEU A 76 -8.47 -4.66 -1.04
C LEU A 76 -7.35 -5.15 -0.12
N SER A 77 -6.13 -5.11 -0.64
CA SER A 77 -4.87 -5.37 0.04
C SER A 77 -3.85 -4.34 -0.44
N GLY A 78 -2.73 -4.23 0.27
CA GLY A 78 -1.61 -3.43 -0.19
C GLY A 78 -0.49 -3.39 0.82
N GLN A 79 0.52 -2.59 0.51
CA GLN A 79 1.60 -2.30 1.45
C GLN A 79 1.05 -1.62 2.73
N MET A 80 1.49 -2.12 3.89
CA MET A 80 1.15 -1.55 5.20
C MET A 80 2.15 -0.44 5.59
N HIS A 81 1.77 0.42 6.54
CA HIS A 81 2.60 1.46 7.19
C HIS A 81 3.03 2.66 6.34
N SER A 82 2.92 2.59 5.01
CA SER A 82 3.16 3.75 4.17
C SER A 82 2.20 4.90 4.54
N SER A 83 2.74 6.11 4.66
CA SER A 83 1.99 7.28 5.15
C SER A 83 1.71 8.25 4.02
N VAL A 84 0.42 8.50 3.75
CA VAL A 84 -0.08 9.53 2.83
C VAL A 84 -0.56 10.71 3.67
N PHE A 85 -0.14 11.92 3.29
CA PHE A 85 -0.53 13.15 3.97
C PHE A 85 -1.44 13.96 3.05
N LEU A 86 -2.61 14.33 3.57
CA LEU A 86 -3.62 15.11 2.86
C LEU A 86 -3.81 16.46 3.56
N ASP A 87 -4.18 17.48 2.80
CA ASP A 87 -4.65 18.75 3.35
C ASP A 87 -6.15 18.72 3.68
N GLU A 88 -6.72 19.87 4.03
CA GLU A 88 -8.15 20.02 4.37
C GLU A 88 -9.11 19.80 3.18
N HIS A 89 -8.59 19.71 1.96
CA HIS A 89 -9.33 19.45 0.73
C HIS A 89 -9.13 18.01 0.22
N ASP A 90 -8.54 17.13 1.04
CA ASP A 90 -8.15 15.77 0.68
C ASP A 90 -7.10 15.68 -0.44
N GLU A 91 -6.32 16.75 -0.66
CA GLU A 91 -5.27 16.78 -1.68
C GLU A 91 -3.92 16.31 -1.13
N VAL A 92 -3.19 15.52 -1.92
CA VAL A 92 -1.87 15.00 -1.54
C VAL A 92 -0.86 16.14 -1.44
N ILE A 93 -0.30 16.35 -0.24
CA ILE A 93 0.61 17.48 0.01
C ILE A 93 2.09 17.15 -0.23
N ARG A 94 2.45 15.86 -0.33
CA ARG A 94 3.80 15.37 -0.62
C ARG A 94 3.81 13.88 -1.00
N PRO A 95 4.90 13.34 -1.58
CA PRO A 95 5.05 11.91 -1.79
C PRO A 95 4.85 11.11 -0.50
N ALA A 96 4.20 9.96 -0.58
CA ALA A 96 4.05 9.04 0.54
C ALA A 96 5.43 8.60 1.08
N LEU A 97 5.57 8.51 2.40
CA LEU A 97 6.70 7.83 3.02
C LEU A 97 6.40 6.35 3.08
N LEU A 98 7.29 5.51 2.56
CA LEU A 98 7.07 4.07 2.57
C LEU A 98 7.52 3.42 3.87
N TRP A 99 7.02 2.22 4.12
CA TRP A 99 7.38 1.37 5.27
C TRP A 99 8.88 1.04 5.39
N CYS A 100 9.62 1.11 4.28
CA CYS A 100 11.07 0.89 4.23
C CYS A 100 11.88 2.20 4.28
N ASP A 101 11.23 3.34 4.51
CA ASP A 101 11.90 4.62 4.70
C ASP A 101 12.55 4.71 6.08
N GLY A 102 13.85 5.00 6.11
CA GLY A 102 14.68 5.07 7.30
C GLY A 102 14.98 6.50 7.77
N ARG A 103 14.32 7.54 7.24
CA ARG A 103 14.69 8.93 7.56
C ARG A 103 14.42 9.33 9.02
N THR A 104 13.68 8.51 9.75
CA THR A 104 13.19 8.76 11.12
C THR A 104 13.92 7.95 12.19
N THR A 105 15.09 7.36 11.90
CA THR A 105 15.87 6.55 12.86
C THR A 105 16.12 7.28 14.19
N GLU A 106 16.46 8.56 14.17
CA GLU A 106 16.68 9.36 15.39
C GLU A 106 15.40 9.48 16.23
N GLN A 107 14.26 9.72 15.59
CA GLN A 107 12.95 9.79 16.26
C GLN A 107 12.56 8.42 16.84
N ARG A 108 12.84 7.35 16.11
CA ARG A 108 12.62 5.97 16.58
C ARG A 108 13.40 5.69 17.86
N HIS A 109 14.68 6.04 17.94
CA HIS A 109 15.47 5.92 19.18
C HIS A 109 14.87 6.72 20.33
N ARG A 110 14.51 7.98 20.07
CA ARG A 110 13.90 8.84 21.10
C ARG A 110 12.60 8.26 21.65
N ILE A 111 11.75 7.70 20.79
CA ILE A 111 10.49 7.06 21.21
C ILE A 111 10.79 5.84 22.10
N VAL A 112 11.68 4.95 21.67
CA VAL A 112 12.10 3.76 22.44
C VAL A 112 12.63 4.15 23.81
N ASP A 113 13.53 5.13 23.87
CA ASP A 113 14.12 5.60 25.12
C ASP A 113 13.06 6.21 26.05
N THR A 114 12.10 6.96 25.50
CA THR A 114 11.03 7.61 26.26
C THR A 114 10.11 6.58 26.94
N VAL A 115 9.85 5.44 26.29
CA VAL A 115 8.99 4.40 26.85
C VAL A 115 9.73 3.41 27.76
N GLY A 116 11.03 3.61 27.99
CA GLY A 116 11.83 2.73 28.86
C GLY A 116 12.49 1.55 28.16
N GLY A 117 12.73 1.67 26.85
CA GLY A 117 13.47 0.68 26.05
C GLY A 117 12.58 -0.30 25.29
N GLU A 118 13.24 -1.19 24.54
CA GLU A 118 12.61 -2.15 23.61
C GLU A 118 11.63 -3.11 24.29
N ASP A 119 11.93 -3.56 25.51
CA ASP A 119 11.09 -4.52 26.21
C ASP A 119 9.76 -3.90 26.65
N SER A 120 9.81 -2.65 27.13
CA SER A 120 8.61 -1.87 27.45
C SER A 120 7.77 -1.61 26.20
N MET A 121 8.41 -1.23 25.09
CA MET A 121 7.72 -1.05 23.81
C MET A 121 7.00 -2.33 23.36
N ARG A 122 7.67 -3.49 23.40
CA ARG A 122 7.07 -4.78 23.04
C ARG A 122 5.88 -5.13 23.93
N GLN A 123 5.94 -4.84 25.23
CA GLN A 123 4.82 -5.06 26.14
C GLN A 123 3.62 -4.16 25.81
N LEU A 124 3.86 -2.93 25.36
CA LEU A 124 2.81 -1.97 25.04
C LEU A 124 2.13 -2.22 23.70
N VAL A 125 2.90 -2.45 22.63
CA VAL A 125 2.37 -2.49 21.26
C VAL A 125 2.57 -3.81 20.53
N SER A 126 3.17 -4.82 21.18
CA SER A 126 3.42 -6.16 20.63
C SER A 126 4.26 -6.19 19.34
N ASN A 127 4.90 -5.08 18.98
CA ASN A 127 5.71 -4.93 17.78
C ASN A 127 6.94 -4.05 18.09
N PRO A 128 8.14 -4.33 17.53
CA PRO A 128 9.24 -3.38 17.61
C PRO A 128 8.91 -2.11 16.80
N PRO A 129 9.34 -0.92 17.23
CA PRO A 129 9.15 0.30 16.46
C PRO A 129 10.20 0.35 15.35
N LEU A 130 9.73 0.33 14.11
CA LEU A 130 10.55 0.56 12.92
C LEU A 130 10.32 1.98 12.40
N GLU A 131 11.32 2.51 11.70
CA GLU A 131 11.32 3.88 11.16
C GLU A 131 10.11 4.20 10.29
N GLY A 132 9.73 3.25 9.43
CA GLY A 132 8.65 3.42 8.48
C GLY A 132 7.26 3.13 9.04
N PHE A 133 7.09 2.90 10.34
CA PHE A 133 5.76 2.74 10.94
C PHE A 133 5.09 4.10 11.14
N THR A 134 3.84 4.22 10.70
CA THR A 134 2.98 5.36 11.06
C THR A 134 2.67 5.28 12.56
N LEU A 135 3.17 6.25 13.33
CA LEU A 135 2.94 6.41 14.77
C LEU A 135 2.29 7.77 15.05
#